data_AF-K2FJC8-F1
#
_entry.id   AF-K2FJC8-F1
#
_cell.length_a   1.000
_cell.length_b   1.000
_cell.length_c   1.000
_cell.angle_alpha   90.00
_cell.angle_beta   90.00
_cell.angle_gamma   90.00
#
_symmetry.space_group_name_H-M   'P 1'
#
loop_
_entity.id
_entity.type
_entity.pdbx_description
1 polymer ?
#
loop_
_entity_poly.entity_id
_entity_poly.type
_entity_poly.pdbx_seq_one_letter_code
_entity_poly.pdbx_strand_id
1 'polypeptide(L)'
;MVNGRRFDTLSEAERGYVRNEHLGFVYQFHHLLPEFTALENVAMPLMLRDNMKFKEAKQQAEYLLERVGLSHRLTHKPGELSGGERQRVALARAVVGKPKLMMADEPTGNLDRKTAAKIFELLTELQREFNMAMLIVTHDEQLAHAADRILHMQDGLWIEP
;
A
#
# COMPACT_ATOMS: atom_id res chain seq x y z
N MET A 1 7.39 7.77 16.96
CA MET A 1 6.16 8.60 16.88
C MET A 1 5.55 8.43 15.51
N VAL A 2 4.23 8.50 15.37
CA VAL A 2 3.53 8.57 14.07
C VAL A 2 2.78 9.88 14.05
N ASN A 3 3.09 10.75 13.07
CA ASN A 3 2.47 12.08 12.93
C ASN A 3 2.40 12.87 14.25
N GLY A 4 3.53 12.99 14.97
CA GLY A 4 3.58 13.74 16.23
C GLY A 4 3.07 13.01 17.48
N ARG A 5 2.57 11.77 17.37
CA ARG A 5 2.04 11.00 18.51
C ARG A 5 2.93 9.83 18.88
N ARG A 6 3.15 9.59 20.18
CA ARG A 6 3.76 8.35 20.68
C ARG A 6 2.79 7.20 20.44
N PHE A 7 3.19 6.23 19.64
CA PHE A 7 2.33 5.13 19.22
C PHE A 7 2.23 4.02 20.28
N ASP A 8 3.28 3.89 21.08
CA ASP A 8 3.44 2.92 22.17
C ASP A 8 2.55 3.21 23.39
N THR A 9 2.11 4.46 23.55
CA THR A 9 1.26 4.89 24.67
C THR A 9 -0.23 4.89 24.35
N LEU A 10 -0.62 4.59 23.10
CA LEU A 10 -2.02 4.58 22.67
C LEU A 10 -2.72 3.27 23.03
N SER A 11 -4.01 3.34 23.33
CA SER A 11 -4.89 2.17 23.40
C SER A 11 -5.03 1.49 22.03
N GLU A 12 -5.52 0.24 22.00
CA GLU A 12 -5.66 -0.50 20.75
C GLU A 12 -6.61 0.17 19.75
N ALA A 13 -7.72 0.74 20.25
CA ALA A 13 -8.65 1.49 19.41
C ALA A 13 -7.98 2.72 18.77
N GLU A 14 -7.26 3.51 19.57
CA GLU A 14 -6.51 4.67 19.09
C GLU A 14 -5.42 4.28 18.09
N ARG A 15 -4.72 3.16 18.31
CA ARG A 15 -3.77 2.61 17.33
C ARG A 15 -4.45 2.19 16.04
N GLY A 16 -5.70 1.73 16.09
CA GLY A 16 -6.52 1.43 14.92
C GLY A 16 -6.79 2.69 14.08
N TYR A 17 -7.26 3.77 14.72
CA TYR A 17 -7.50 5.05 14.05
C TYR A 17 -6.22 5.63 13.44
N VAL A 18 -5.13 5.70 14.22
CA VAL A 18 -3.84 6.22 13.72
C VAL A 18 -3.32 5.38 12.55
N ARG A 19 -3.45 4.05 12.58
CA ARG A 19 -3.09 3.19 11.45
C ARG A 19 -3.93 3.53 10.22
N ASN A 20 -5.25 3.56 10.36
CA ASN A 20 -6.15 3.79 9.24
C ASN A 20 -5.93 5.17 8.58
N GLU A 21 -5.67 6.21 9.38
CA GLU A 21 -5.51 7.58 8.88
C GLU A 21 -4.12 7.85 8.28
N HIS A 22 -3.07 7.28 8.87
CA HIS A 22 -1.70 7.70 8.57
C HIS A 22 -0.82 6.63 7.94
N LEU A 23 -1.20 5.35 8.00
CA LEU A 23 -0.35 4.24 7.59
C LEU A 23 -1.01 3.41 6.48
N GLY A 24 -0.28 3.21 5.38
CA GLY A 24 -0.61 2.24 4.33
C GLY A 24 0.29 1.01 4.46
N PHE A 25 -0.27 -0.18 4.27
CA PHE A 25 0.48 -1.44 4.39
C PHE A 25 0.38 -2.30 3.14
N VAL A 26 1.52 -2.79 2.70
CA VAL A 26 1.65 -3.79 1.64
C VAL A 26 2.48 -4.94 2.17
N TYR A 27 1.92 -6.15 2.09
CA TYR A 27 2.53 -7.38 2.57
C TYR A 27 2.97 -8.24 1.38
N GLN A 28 3.99 -9.08 1.60
CA GLN A 28 4.46 -10.05 0.60
C GLN A 28 3.34 -11.02 0.14
N PHE A 29 2.53 -11.49 1.08
CA PHE A 29 1.26 -12.15 0.77
C PHE A 29 0.17 -11.09 0.81
N HIS A 30 -0.37 -10.70 -0.35
CA HIS A 30 -1.30 -9.58 -0.58
C HIS A 30 -2.40 -9.31 0.49
N HIS A 31 -2.79 -10.34 1.25
CA HIS A 31 -3.80 -10.31 2.32
C HIS A 31 -5.08 -9.61 1.89
N LEU A 32 -5.51 -9.86 0.64
CA LEU A 32 -6.83 -9.44 0.18
C LEU A 32 -7.89 -10.34 0.81
N LEU A 33 -9.02 -9.74 1.17
CA LEU A 33 -10.14 -10.46 1.74
C LEU A 33 -10.89 -11.18 0.62
N PRO A 34 -10.98 -12.53 0.64
CA PRO A 34 -11.46 -13.33 -0.48
C PRO A 34 -12.97 -13.15 -0.74
N GLU A 35 -13.74 -12.72 0.26
CA GLU A 35 -15.18 -12.49 0.14
C GLU A 35 -15.50 -11.25 -0.69
N PHE A 36 -14.56 -10.30 -0.75
CA PHE A 36 -14.73 -8.97 -1.33
C PHE A 36 -14.08 -8.86 -2.71
N THR A 37 -14.65 -8.02 -3.57
CA THR A 37 -14.09 -7.67 -4.88
C THR A 37 -12.82 -6.83 -4.75
N ALA A 38 -12.08 -6.66 -5.84
CA ALA A 38 -10.94 -5.75 -5.92
C ALA A 38 -11.33 -4.33 -5.47
N LEU A 39 -12.48 -3.84 -5.93
CA LEU A 39 -13.00 -2.54 -5.58
C LEU A 39 -13.29 -2.40 -4.08
N GLU A 40 -13.97 -3.38 -3.50
CA GLU A 40 -14.30 -3.38 -2.07
C GLU A 40 -13.05 -3.51 -1.19
N ASN A 41 -12.08 -4.34 -1.59
CA ASN A 41 -10.80 -4.45 -0.91
C ASN A 41 -10.07 -3.11 -0.85
N VAL A 42 -10.08 -2.34 -1.94
CA VAL A 42 -9.47 -1.01 -2.01
C VAL A 42 -10.30 0.03 -1.27
N ALA A 43 -11.63 -0.02 -1.31
CA ALA A 43 -12.48 0.95 -0.61
C ALA A 43 -12.49 0.78 0.92
N MET A 44 -12.21 -0.43 1.42
CA MET A 44 -12.41 -0.80 2.82
C MET A 44 -11.71 0.12 3.85
N PRO A 45 -10.44 0.56 3.67
CA PRO A 45 -9.81 1.47 4.61
C PRO A 45 -10.59 2.79 4.77
N LEU A 46 -11.14 3.31 3.67
CA LEU A 46 -11.95 4.54 3.72
C LEU A 46 -13.29 4.30 4.41
N MET A 47 -13.92 3.13 4.20
CA MET A 47 -15.20 2.80 4.83
C MET A 47 -15.13 2.70 6.36
N LEU A 48 -13.93 2.46 6.91
CA LEU A 48 -13.69 2.41 8.35
C LEU A 48 -13.44 3.79 8.96
N ARG A 49 -13.38 4.87 8.15
CA ARG A 49 -13.22 6.24 8.64
C ARG A 49 -14.57 6.84 9.01
N ASP A 50 -14.57 7.63 10.08
CA ASP A 50 -15.73 8.42 10.45
C ASP A 50 -16.11 9.37 9.30
N ASN A 51 -17.41 9.49 9.05
CA ASN A 51 -18.00 10.38 8.03
C ASN A 51 -17.69 10.05 6.56
N MET A 52 -17.12 8.88 6.23
CA MET A 52 -16.94 8.47 4.84
C MET A 52 -18.21 7.79 4.29
N LYS A 53 -18.77 8.30 3.20
CA LYS A 53 -19.87 7.61 2.50
C LYS A 53 -19.32 6.53 1.58
N PHE A 54 -20.01 5.38 1.51
CA PHE A 54 -19.61 4.29 0.63
C PHE A 54 -19.42 4.72 -0.84
N LYS A 55 -20.28 5.61 -1.34
CA LYS A 55 -20.17 6.13 -2.72
C LYS A 55 -18.86 6.89 -2.95
N GLU A 56 -18.41 7.68 -1.98
CA GLU A 56 -17.17 8.47 -2.06
C GLU A 56 -15.94 7.54 -1.96
N ALA A 57 -15.99 6.56 -1.04
CA ALA A 57 -14.94 5.55 -0.92
C ALA A 57 -14.78 4.73 -2.22
N LYS A 58 -15.90 4.34 -2.83
CA LYS A 58 -15.93 3.62 -4.10
C LYS A 58 -15.28 4.42 -5.23
N GLN A 59 -15.60 5.71 -5.37
CA GLN A 59 -15.01 6.57 -6.41
C GLN A 59 -13.49 6.69 -6.27
N GLN A 60 -12.98 6.84 -5.04
CA GLN A 60 -11.54 6.90 -4.79
C GLN A 60 -10.85 5.58 -5.09
N ALA A 61 -11.50 4.47 -4.75
CA ALA A 61 -11.00 3.13 -5.04
C ALA A 61 -10.99 2.82 -6.55
N GLU A 62 -12.03 3.21 -7.29
CA GLU A 62 -12.11 3.09 -8.75
C GLU A 62 -10.98 3.87 -9.44
N TYR A 63 -10.77 5.12 -9.04
CA TYR A 63 -9.68 5.95 -9.56
C TYR A 63 -8.30 5.28 -9.39
N LEU A 64 -8.01 4.75 -8.20
CA LEU A 64 -6.72 4.08 -7.98
C LEU A 64 -6.61 2.74 -8.70
N LEU A 65 -7.70 1.97 -8.78
CA LEU A 65 -7.71 0.73 -9.55
C LEU A 65 -7.49 1.00 -11.04
N GLU A 66 -8.01 2.10 -11.58
CA GLU A 66 -7.72 2.54 -12.94
C GLU A 66 -6.25 2.92 -13.12
N ARG A 67 -5.67 3.71 -12.20
CA ARG A 67 -4.25 4.10 -12.24
C ARG A 67 -3.31 2.89 -12.22
N VAL A 68 -3.62 1.85 -11.45
CA VAL A 68 -2.84 0.60 -11.45
C VAL A 68 -3.20 -0.33 -12.61
N GLY A 69 -4.07 0.07 -13.54
CA GLY A 69 -4.41 -0.72 -14.74
C GLY A 69 -5.35 -1.90 -14.50
N LEU A 70 -6.31 -1.74 -13.57
CA LEU A 70 -7.30 -2.75 -13.15
C LEU A 70 -8.75 -2.27 -13.32
N SER A 71 -9.01 -1.28 -14.16
CA SER A 71 -10.38 -0.78 -14.45
C SER A 71 -11.33 -1.86 -14.96
N HIS A 72 -10.83 -2.90 -15.63
CA HIS A 72 -11.60 -4.05 -16.11
C HIS A 72 -11.78 -5.17 -15.06
N ARG A 73 -11.19 -5.03 -13.88
CA ARG A 73 -11.18 -6.05 -12.81
C ARG A 73 -11.89 -5.62 -11.53
N LEU A 74 -12.57 -4.47 -11.52
CA LEU A 74 -13.17 -3.88 -10.32
C LEU A 74 -14.05 -4.87 -9.52
N THR A 75 -14.84 -5.68 -10.21
CA THR A 75 -15.80 -6.63 -9.61
C THR A 75 -15.24 -8.04 -9.40
N HIS A 76 -13.98 -8.30 -9.74
CA HIS A 76 -13.38 -9.62 -9.57
C HIS A 76 -12.95 -9.81 -8.12
N LYS A 77 -13.17 -11.01 -7.59
CA LYS A 77 -12.66 -11.44 -6.29
C LYS A 77 -11.19 -11.89 -6.39
N PRO A 78 -10.43 -11.91 -5.28
CA PRO A 78 -9.01 -12.28 -5.30
C PRO A 78 -8.67 -13.62 -5.97
N GLY A 79 -9.58 -14.59 -5.93
CA GLY A 79 -9.41 -15.89 -6.59
C GLY A 79 -9.46 -15.82 -8.12
N GLU A 80 -10.03 -14.76 -8.69
CA GLU A 80 -10.17 -14.54 -10.14
C GLU A 80 -9.05 -13.64 -10.71
N LEU A 81 -8.15 -13.17 -9.84
CA LEU A 81 -7.02 -12.32 -10.19
C LEU A 81 -5.74 -13.15 -10.26
N SER A 82 -4.82 -12.79 -11.15
CA SER A 82 -3.45 -13.26 -11.14
C SER A 82 -2.68 -12.74 -9.91
N GLY A 83 -1.51 -13.32 -9.62
CA GLY A 83 -0.64 -12.85 -8.53
C GLY A 83 -0.30 -11.36 -8.65
N GLY A 84 0.11 -10.91 -9.83
CA GLY A 84 0.43 -9.50 -10.05
C GLY A 84 -0.79 -8.57 -10.04
N GLU A 85 -1.97 -9.03 -10.47
CA GLU A 85 -3.21 -8.26 -10.29
C GLU A 85 -3.54 -8.10 -8.79
N ARG A 86 -3.40 -9.16 -7.98
CA ARG A 86 -3.58 -9.05 -6.52
C ARG A 86 -2.60 -8.08 -5.86
N GLN A 87 -1.34 -8.06 -6.30
CA GLN A 87 -0.35 -7.08 -5.83
C GLN A 87 -0.78 -5.65 -6.12
N ARG A 88 -1.26 -5.39 -7.35
CA ARG A 88 -1.76 -4.07 -7.74
C ARG A 88 -2.99 -3.64 -6.93
N VAL A 89 -3.90 -4.56 -6.61
CA VAL A 89 -5.02 -4.29 -5.68
C VAL A 89 -4.51 -3.95 -4.28
N ALA A 90 -3.55 -4.71 -3.75
CA ALA A 90 -3.00 -4.46 -2.41
C ALA A 90 -2.28 -3.10 -2.31
N LEU A 91 -1.53 -2.73 -3.35
CA LEU A 91 -0.89 -1.41 -3.47
C LEU A 91 -1.93 -0.29 -3.51
N ALA A 92 -2.97 -0.41 -4.34
CA ALA A 92 -4.06 0.56 -4.40
C ALA A 92 -4.75 0.72 -3.04
N ARG A 93 -5.03 -0.40 -2.34
CA ARG A 93 -5.61 -0.38 -0.98
C ARG A 93 -4.70 0.34 0.02
N ALA A 94 -3.38 0.18 -0.09
CA ALA A 94 -2.45 0.83 0.83
C ALA A 94 -2.45 2.36 0.69
N VAL A 95 -2.66 2.88 -0.52
CA VAL A 95 -2.55 4.33 -0.81
C VAL A 95 -3.89 5.05 -0.91
N VAL A 96 -5.02 4.33 -0.98
CA VAL A 96 -6.39 4.89 -1.05
C VAL A 96 -6.70 5.90 0.05
N GLY A 97 -6.17 5.66 1.24
CA GLY A 97 -6.33 6.54 2.40
C GLY A 97 -5.50 7.81 2.36
N LYS A 98 -4.66 7.99 1.33
CA LYS A 98 -3.61 9.02 1.23
C LYS A 98 -2.78 9.08 2.52
N PRO A 99 -2.18 7.95 2.93
CA PRO A 99 -1.47 7.87 4.21
C PRO A 99 -0.25 8.79 4.22
N LYS A 100 0.23 9.14 5.42
CA LYS A 100 1.50 9.87 5.59
C LYS A 100 2.71 8.97 5.40
N LEU A 101 2.56 7.67 5.64
CA LEU A 101 3.61 6.67 5.43
C LEU A 101 3.00 5.41 4.81
N MET A 102 3.56 4.97 3.69
CA MET A 102 3.35 3.63 3.17
C MET A 102 4.52 2.73 3.58
N MET A 103 4.20 1.58 4.17
CA MET A 103 5.15 0.52 4.47
C MET A 103 4.90 -0.66 3.53
N ALA A 104 5.96 -1.15 2.91
CA ALA A 104 5.88 -2.27 1.98
C ALA A 104 6.95 -3.31 2.27
N ASP A 105 6.50 -4.56 2.38
CA ASP A 105 7.33 -5.75 2.49
C ASP A 105 7.34 -6.47 1.14
N GLU A 106 8.48 -6.45 0.45
CA GLU A 106 8.68 -7.02 -0.89
C GLU A 106 7.58 -6.68 -1.91
N PRO A 107 7.32 -5.39 -2.19
CA PRO A 107 6.16 -4.96 -2.98
C PRO A 107 6.16 -5.42 -4.44
N THR A 108 7.29 -5.90 -4.95
CA THR A 108 7.47 -6.29 -6.36
C THR A 108 7.71 -7.79 -6.54
N GLY A 109 7.83 -8.58 -5.46
CA GLY A 109 8.23 -9.99 -5.55
C GLY A 109 7.30 -10.88 -6.39
N ASN A 110 6.03 -10.51 -6.54
CA ASN A 110 5.03 -11.23 -7.34
C ASN A 110 4.77 -10.61 -8.73
N LEU A 111 5.60 -9.65 -9.16
CA LEU A 111 5.47 -8.94 -10.44
C LEU A 111 6.61 -9.32 -11.40
N ASP A 112 6.32 -9.37 -12.69
CA ASP A 112 7.38 -9.39 -13.69
C ASP A 112 8.10 -8.02 -13.72
N ARG A 113 9.36 -8.01 -14.18
CA ARG A 113 10.21 -6.80 -14.16
C ARG A 113 9.56 -5.57 -14.82
N LYS A 114 8.82 -5.75 -15.92
CA LYS A 114 8.19 -4.62 -16.63
C LYS A 114 7.02 -4.06 -15.82
N THR A 115 6.21 -4.93 -15.25
CA THR A 115 5.09 -4.51 -14.38
C THR A 115 5.60 -3.89 -13.08
N ALA A 116 6.66 -4.46 -12.48
CA ALA A 116 7.29 -3.92 -11.28
C ALA A 116 7.79 -2.48 -11.49
N ALA A 117 8.49 -2.22 -12.60
CA ALA A 117 8.99 -0.87 -12.92
C ALA A 117 7.85 0.15 -13.07
N LYS A 118 6.79 -0.18 -13.82
CA LYS A 118 5.62 0.70 -14.00
C LYS A 118 4.91 0.99 -12.69
N ILE A 119 4.79 -0.02 -11.83
CA ILE A 119 4.16 0.13 -10.54
C ILE A 119 5.00 0.99 -9.59
N PHE A 120 6.32 0.83 -9.63
CA PHE A 120 7.22 1.66 -8.83
C PHE A 120 7.20 3.12 -9.29
N GLU A 121 7.16 3.38 -10.60
CA GLU A 121 6.96 4.71 -11.17
C GLU A 121 5.65 5.33 -10.68
N LEU A 122 4.54 4.61 -10.76
CA LEU A 122 3.25 5.05 -10.23
C LEU A 122 3.29 5.33 -8.72
N LEU A 123 3.94 4.47 -7.93
CA LEU A 123 4.07 4.70 -6.48
C LEU A 123 4.90 5.96 -6.21
N THR A 124 5.95 6.21 -6.99
CA THR A 124 6.76 7.43 -6.91
C THR A 124 5.96 8.68 -7.28
N GLU A 125 5.09 8.60 -8.30
CA GLU A 125 4.16 9.68 -8.63
C GLU A 125 3.18 9.96 -7.47
N LEU A 126 2.55 8.92 -6.92
CA LEU A 126 1.59 9.04 -5.81
C LEU A 126 2.27 9.52 -4.52
N GLN A 127 3.53 9.11 -4.29
CA GLN A 127 4.38 9.56 -3.19
C GLN A 127 4.51 11.09 -3.22
N ARG A 128 4.80 11.66 -4.40
CA ARG A 128 4.90 13.10 -4.61
C ARG A 128 3.54 13.79 -4.53
N GLU A 129 2.52 13.23 -5.20
CA GLU A 129 1.16 13.78 -5.24
C GLU A 129 0.53 13.87 -3.83
N PHE A 130 0.72 12.86 -3.00
CA PHE A 130 0.13 12.77 -1.66
C PHE A 130 1.02 13.33 -0.56
N ASN A 131 2.25 13.74 -0.88
CA ASN A 131 3.29 14.09 0.10
C ASN A 131 3.41 13.00 1.17
N MET A 132 3.61 11.77 0.70
CA MET A 132 3.67 10.53 1.47
C MET A 132 5.13 10.09 1.61
N ALA A 133 5.50 9.53 2.76
CA ALA A 133 6.77 8.82 2.92
C ALA A 133 6.61 7.35 2.51
N MET A 134 7.68 6.72 2.01
CA MET A 134 7.70 5.29 1.69
C MET A 134 8.82 4.61 2.48
N LEU A 135 8.49 3.51 3.15
CA LEU A 135 9.45 2.61 3.77
C LEU A 135 9.28 1.23 3.14
N ILE A 136 10.29 0.80 2.39
CA ILE A 136 10.29 -0.47 1.67
C ILE A 136 11.35 -1.38 2.29
N VAL A 137 10.96 -2.62 2.55
CA VAL A 137 11.87 -3.73 2.84
C VAL A 137 11.96 -4.58 1.58
N THR A 138 13.17 -4.78 1.07
CA THR A 138 13.40 -5.59 -0.12
C THR A 138 14.78 -6.23 -0.18
N HIS A 139 14.88 -7.39 -0.82
CA HIS A 139 16.14 -8.00 -1.27
C HIS A 139 16.52 -7.63 -2.72
N ASP A 140 15.68 -6.86 -3.42
CA ASP A 140 15.96 -6.38 -4.78
C ASP A 140 16.80 -5.09 -4.72
N GLU A 141 18.09 -5.21 -5.02
CA GLU A 141 19.01 -4.07 -5.06
C GLU A 141 18.58 -2.99 -6.05
N GLN A 142 17.97 -3.35 -7.19
CA GLN A 142 17.53 -2.36 -8.17
C GLN A 142 16.41 -1.49 -7.61
N LEU A 143 15.49 -2.11 -6.86
CA LEU A 143 14.43 -1.39 -6.18
C LEU A 143 15.00 -0.51 -5.04
N ALA A 144 15.95 -1.03 -4.28
CA ALA A 144 16.60 -0.28 -3.20
C ALA A 144 17.33 0.97 -3.73
N HIS A 145 18.03 0.86 -4.86
CA HIS A 145 18.76 1.98 -5.48
C HIS A 145 17.89 3.13 -5.97
N ALA A 146 16.57 2.93 -6.06
CA ALA A 146 15.64 3.99 -6.38
C ALA A 146 15.18 4.82 -5.17
N ALA A 147 15.54 4.41 -3.95
CA ALA A 147 15.18 5.13 -2.72
C ALA A 147 16.13 6.31 -2.43
N ASP A 148 15.60 7.36 -1.79
CA ASP A 148 16.39 8.52 -1.35
C ASP A 148 17.45 8.13 -0.29
N ARG A 149 17.16 7.08 0.49
CA ARG A 149 18.03 6.55 1.54
C ARG A 149 17.92 5.04 1.59
N ILE A 150 19.06 4.37 1.64
CA ILE A 150 19.19 2.92 1.75
C ILE A 150 19.80 2.60 3.11
N LEU A 151 19.25 1.58 3.78
CA LEU A 151 19.76 1.05 5.04
C LEU A 151 19.93 -0.45 4.89
N HIS A 152 21.10 -0.97 5.25
CA HIS A 152 21.39 -2.39 5.20
C HIS A 152 21.30 -2.97 6.61
N MET A 153 20.60 -4.10 6.75
CA MET A 153 20.52 -4.83 8.01
C MET A 153 21.11 -6.23 7.83
N GLN A 154 22.02 -6.60 8.73
CA GLN A 154 22.61 -7.93 8.81
C GLN A 154 22.59 -8.39 10.27
N ASP A 155 22.10 -9.61 10.53
CA ASP A 155 22.02 -10.21 11.86
C ASP A 155 21.33 -9.32 12.91
N GLY A 156 20.31 -8.57 12.48
CA GLY A 156 19.54 -7.64 13.34
C GLY A 156 20.24 -6.31 13.64
N LEU A 157 21.40 -6.04 13.03
CA LEU A 157 22.16 -4.81 13.20
C LEU A 157 22.18 -4.01 11.89
N TRP A 158 22.11 -2.69 12.00
CA TRP A 158 22.35 -1.80 10.86
C TRP A 158 23.84 -1.82 10.53
N ILE A 159 24.16 -2.10 9.27
CA ILE A 159 25.52 -2.02 8.75
C ILE A 159 25.64 -0.75 7.91
N GLU A 160 26.76 -0.04 8.08
CA GLU A 160 27.10 1.06 7.17
C GLU A 160 27.49 0.47 5.80
N PRO A 161 27.03 1.08 4.69
CA PRO A 161 27.36 0.62 3.35
C PRO A 161 28.86 0.73 3.02
#